data_AF-A0A7V3H5Q8-F1
#
_entry.id   AF-A0A7V3H5Q8-F1
#
_cell.length_a   1.000
_cell.length_b   1.000
_cell.length_c   1.000
_cell.angle_alpha   90.00
_cell.angle_beta   90.00
_cell.angle_gamma   90.00
#
_symmetry.space_group_name_H-M   'P 1'
#
loop_
_entity.id
_entity.type
_entity.pdbx_description
1 polymer ?
#
loop_
_entity_poly.entity_id
_entity_poly.type
_entity_poly.pdbx_seq_one_letter_code
_entity_poly.pdbx_strand_id
1 'polypeptide(L)'
;MGGRASARRGSCTRPLAILLALLVLLASLLLVVLPGEPPAQAQTQTLFGPQPYTQSTTSPQTFGAVFSLPAGIPPPYYLHLENGKPDGSARVLSGSLLLNGSEVIAPRELGAEVLLLDTPVTLKGTNLLALTL
;
A
#
# COMPACT_ATOMS: atom_id res chain seq x y z
N MET A 1 82.71 -18.53 32.15
CA MET A 1 82.08 -17.35 32.79
C MET A 1 81.27 -16.63 31.73
N GLY A 2 79.93 -16.73 31.78
CA GLY A 2 78.94 -16.02 30.94
C GLY A 2 78.93 -16.36 29.46
N GLY A 3 77.82 -16.65 28.78
CA GLY A 3 76.42 -16.59 29.12
C GLY A 3 75.60 -16.54 27.82
N ARG A 4 74.40 -17.10 27.90
CA ARG A 4 73.21 -16.85 27.06
C ARG A 4 73.09 -17.60 25.72
N ALA A 5 72.14 -18.53 25.79
CA ALA A 5 71.38 -19.11 24.70
C ALA A 5 70.81 -18.07 23.74
N SER A 6 70.71 -18.45 22.46
CA SER A 6 69.77 -17.82 21.55
C SER A 6 69.07 -18.91 20.73
N ALA A 7 67.84 -19.21 21.15
CA ALA A 7 66.92 -20.08 20.47
C ALA A 7 66.31 -19.34 19.27
N ARG A 8 66.63 -19.76 18.04
CA ARG A 8 65.84 -19.38 16.86
C ARG A 8 64.66 -20.35 16.72
N ARG A 9 63.56 -20.04 17.41
CA ARG A 9 62.27 -20.74 17.25
C ARG A 9 61.66 -20.43 15.88
N GLY A 10 61.10 -21.48 15.28
CA GLY A 10 60.71 -21.56 13.88
C GLY A 10 59.61 -20.60 13.44
N SER A 11 59.78 -20.08 12.24
CA SER A 11 58.78 -19.34 11.48
C SER A 11 58.02 -20.29 10.55
N CYS A 12 57.08 -21.09 11.10
CA CYS A 12 56.22 -21.98 10.29
C CYS A 12 54.74 -21.56 10.24
N THR A 13 54.37 -20.43 10.85
CA THR A 13 52.96 -20.03 11.01
C THR A 13 52.44 -19.03 9.97
N ARG A 14 53.28 -18.57 9.03
CA ARG A 14 52.92 -17.50 8.09
C ARG A 14 52.02 -17.91 6.92
N PRO A 15 52.15 -19.08 6.27
CA PRO A 15 51.36 -19.36 5.07
C PRO A 15 49.90 -19.78 5.39
N LEU A 16 49.68 -20.48 6.51
CA LEU A 16 48.35 -20.94 6.92
C LEU A 16 47.44 -19.78 7.36
N ALA A 17 48.00 -18.79 8.05
CA ALA A 17 47.27 -17.58 8.45
C ALA A 17 46.84 -16.72 7.24
N ILE A 18 47.67 -16.66 6.19
CA ILE A 18 47.36 -15.95 4.94
C ILE A 18 46.27 -16.69 4.15
N LEU A 19 46.32 -18.02 4.09
CA LEU A 19 45.31 -18.84 3.43
C LEU A 19 43.94 -18.74 4.13
N LEU A 20 43.91 -18.79 5.47
CA LEU A 20 42.70 -18.58 6.27
C LEU A 20 42.15 -17.16 6.10
N ALA A 21 43.01 -16.13 6.09
CA ALA A 21 42.59 -14.75 5.87
C ALA A 21 41.99 -14.54 4.47
N LEU A 22 42.57 -15.15 3.43
CA LEU A 22 42.04 -15.11 2.05
C LEU A 22 40.73 -15.86 1.91
N LEU A 23 40.56 -17.00 2.57
CA LEU A 23 39.32 -17.79 2.53
C LEU A 23 38.19 -17.07 3.27
N VAL A 24 38.49 -16.40 4.39
CA VAL A 24 37.57 -15.51 5.10
C VAL A 24 37.22 -14.28 4.24
N LEU A 25 38.19 -13.68 3.53
CA LEU A 25 37.96 -12.57 2.60
C LEU A 25 37.11 -12.99 1.38
N LEU A 26 37.31 -14.18 0.84
CA LEU A 26 36.52 -14.72 -0.27
C LEU A 26 35.09 -15.08 0.17
N ALA A 27 34.94 -15.66 1.36
CA ALA A 27 33.64 -15.95 1.96
C ALA A 27 32.86 -14.68 2.34
N SER A 28 33.56 -13.61 2.75
CA SER A 28 32.93 -12.32 3.02
C SER A 28 32.63 -11.51 1.76
N LEU A 29 33.39 -11.70 0.67
CA LEU A 29 33.05 -11.16 -0.65
C LEU A 29 31.85 -11.89 -1.28
N LEU A 30 31.63 -13.16 -0.94
CA LEU A 30 30.51 -13.97 -1.46
C LEU A 30 29.18 -13.77 -0.70
N LEU A 31 29.18 -13.12 0.47
CA LEU A 31 27.99 -12.98 1.33
C LEU A 31 27.14 -11.71 1.08
N VAL A 32 27.56 -10.79 0.20
CA VAL A 32 26.96 -9.44 0.10
C VAL A 32 25.99 -9.26 -1.09
N VAL A 33 25.74 -10.29 -1.92
CA VAL A 33 24.83 -10.18 -3.07
C VAL A 33 23.52 -10.91 -2.80
N LEU A 34 22.75 -10.45 -1.80
CA LEU A 34 21.32 -10.72 -1.78
C LEU A 34 20.65 -9.67 -2.68
N PRO A 35 19.98 -10.05 -3.79
CA PRO A 35 19.11 -9.11 -4.47
C PRO A 35 18.03 -8.70 -3.47
N GLY A 36 18.03 -7.44 -3.06
CA GLY A 36 16.90 -6.88 -2.34
C GLY A 36 15.70 -7.01 -3.25
N GLU A 37 14.69 -7.78 -2.84
CA GLU A 37 13.43 -7.82 -3.55
C GLU A 37 12.91 -6.37 -3.60
N PRO A 38 12.68 -5.80 -4.80
CA PRO A 38 12.08 -4.49 -4.88
C PRO A 38 10.76 -4.54 -4.11
N PRO A 39 10.41 -3.49 -3.35
CA PRO A 39 9.13 -3.47 -2.64
C PRO A 39 8.03 -3.76 -3.66
N ALA A 40 7.26 -4.82 -3.41
CA ALA A 40 6.11 -5.14 -4.24
C ALA A 40 5.20 -3.91 -4.27
N GLN A 41 5.13 -3.23 -5.41
CA GLN A 41 4.23 -2.10 -5.57
C GLN A 41 2.81 -2.65 -5.52
N ALA A 42 2.06 -2.31 -4.47
CA ALA A 42 0.64 -2.61 -4.42
C ALA A 42 -0.04 -1.86 -5.57
N GLN A 43 -0.43 -2.58 -6.63
CA GLN A 43 -1.16 -2.00 -7.74
C GLN A 43 -2.62 -1.83 -7.33
N THR A 44 -3.07 -0.59 -7.16
CA THR A 44 -4.48 -0.30 -6.95
C THR A 44 -5.22 -0.47 -8.28
N GLN A 45 -6.20 -1.36 -8.32
CA GLN A 45 -7.06 -1.57 -9.48
C GLN A 45 -8.42 -0.93 -9.23
N THR A 46 -8.86 -0.06 -10.14
CA THR A 46 -10.21 0.50 -10.10
C THR A 46 -11.22 -0.54 -10.61
N LEU A 47 -12.15 -0.93 -9.75
CA LEU A 47 -13.21 -1.89 -10.08
C LEU A 47 -14.45 -1.22 -10.66
N PHE A 48 -14.71 0.02 -10.27
CA PHE A 48 -15.85 0.83 -10.69
C PHE A 48 -15.48 2.32 -10.61
N GLY A 49 -15.85 3.10 -11.62
CA GLY A 49 -15.57 4.54 -11.69
C GLY A 49 -14.24 4.91 -12.35
N PRO A 50 -13.81 6.19 -12.29
CA PRO A 50 -14.45 7.31 -11.59
C PRO A 50 -15.79 7.72 -12.24
N GLN A 51 -16.77 8.10 -11.41
CA GLN A 51 -18.08 8.56 -11.90
C GLN A 51 -18.49 9.86 -11.20
N PRO A 52 -18.65 10.96 -11.94
CA PRO A 52 -19.08 12.23 -11.36
C PRO A 52 -20.59 12.23 -11.09
N TYR A 53 -20.98 12.81 -9.95
CA TYR A 53 -22.37 13.05 -9.60
C TYR A 53 -22.53 14.51 -9.20
N THR A 54 -23.55 15.18 -9.75
CA THR A 54 -23.84 16.58 -9.46
C THR A 54 -25.30 16.71 -9.05
N GLN A 55 -25.53 17.38 -7.92
CA GLN A 55 -26.88 17.76 -7.50
C GLN A 55 -27.34 18.97 -8.32
N SER A 56 -28.41 18.81 -9.09
CA SER A 56 -28.92 19.86 -9.99
C SER A 56 -30.13 20.61 -9.41
N THR A 57 -30.66 20.17 -8.27
CA THR A 57 -31.84 20.73 -7.62
C THR A 57 -31.59 20.90 -6.12
N THR A 58 -32.45 21.65 -5.43
CA THR A 58 -32.38 21.81 -3.97
C THR A 58 -33.04 20.68 -3.19
N SER A 59 -33.59 19.68 -3.89
CA SER A 59 -34.23 18.51 -3.30
C SER A 59 -33.29 17.30 -3.39
N PRO A 60 -33.39 16.34 -2.46
CA PRO A 60 -32.58 15.13 -2.53
C PRO A 60 -32.75 14.37 -3.86
N GLN A 61 -31.65 13.99 -4.49
CA GLN A 61 -31.61 13.19 -5.72
C GLN A 61 -30.87 11.88 -5.48
N THR A 62 -31.49 10.76 -5.87
CA THR A 62 -30.87 9.43 -5.76
C THR A 62 -30.35 8.95 -7.12
N PHE A 63 -29.08 8.53 -7.14
CA PHE A 63 -28.39 7.93 -8.28
C PHE A 63 -28.09 6.47 -7.99
N GLY A 64 -28.45 5.58 -8.92
CA GLY A 64 -28.19 4.15 -8.81
C GLY A 64 -27.19 3.67 -9.86
N ALA A 65 -26.28 2.78 -9.48
CA ALA A 65 -25.37 2.11 -10.40
C ALA A 65 -25.21 0.63 -10.03
N VAL A 66 -25.14 -0.24 -11.03
CA VAL A 66 -24.85 -1.66 -10.85
C VAL A 66 -23.50 -1.97 -11.48
N PHE A 67 -22.66 -2.73 -10.77
CA PHE A 67 -21.37 -3.17 -11.27
C PHE A 67 -21.03 -4.58 -10.79
N SER A 68 -20.21 -5.29 -11.55
CA SER A 68 -19.78 -6.65 -11.22
C SER A 68 -18.34 -6.66 -10.72
N LEU A 69 -18.05 -7.50 -9.72
CA LEU A 69 -16.69 -7.79 -9.29
C LEU A 69 -16.10 -8.89 -10.21
N PRO A 70 -15.04 -8.61 -10.98
CA PRO A 70 -14.37 -9.64 -11.76
C PRO A 70 -13.83 -10.77 -10.86
N ALA A 71 -13.90 -12.00 -11.36
CA ALA A 71 -13.36 -13.15 -10.64
C ALA A 71 -11.84 -13.03 -10.45
N GLY A 72 -11.33 -13.52 -9.31
CA GLY A 72 -9.90 -13.58 -9.03
C GLY A 72 -9.30 -12.30 -8.44
N ILE A 73 -10.11 -11.28 -8.15
CA ILE A 73 -9.65 -10.07 -7.44
C ILE A 73 -9.98 -10.21 -5.95
N PRO A 74 -8.99 -10.50 -5.08
CA PRO A 74 -9.24 -10.66 -3.65
C PRO A 74 -9.42 -9.31 -2.92
N PRO A 75 -10.04 -9.29 -1.73
CA PRO A 75 -10.03 -8.14 -0.83
C PRO A 75 -8.60 -7.82 -0.33
N PRO A 76 -8.34 -6.62 0.23
CA PRO A 76 -9.32 -5.60 0.65
C PRO A 76 -9.84 -4.73 -0.50
N TYR A 77 -11.05 -4.20 -0.34
CA TYR A 77 -11.65 -3.22 -1.26
C TYR A 77 -11.90 -1.91 -0.52
N TYR A 78 -11.76 -0.80 -1.24
CA TYR A 78 -11.99 0.54 -0.74
C TYR A 78 -12.93 1.29 -1.67
N LEU A 79 -13.85 2.04 -1.10
CA LEU A 79 -14.60 3.08 -1.77
C LEU A 79 -13.82 4.37 -1.63
N HIS A 80 -13.43 4.94 -2.76
CA HIS A 80 -12.80 6.25 -2.85
C HIS A 80 -13.84 7.29 -3.28
N LEU A 81 -14.12 8.27 -2.44
CA LEU A 81 -15.03 9.37 -2.73
C LEU A 81 -14.29 10.70 -2.68
N GLU A 82 -14.42 11.48 -3.74
CA GLU A 82 -14.01 12.89 -3.79
C GLU A 82 -15.25 13.79 -3.69
N ASN A 83 -15.25 14.72 -2.75
CA ASN A 83 -16.33 15.65 -2.51
C ASN A 83 -15.95 17.05 -3.00
N GLY A 84 -16.48 17.42 -4.17
CA GLY A 84 -16.18 18.70 -4.79
C GLY A 84 -14.73 18.81 -5.27
N LYS A 85 -14.26 20.05 -5.42
CA LYS A 85 -12.90 20.34 -5.90
C LYS A 85 -11.91 20.54 -4.74
N PRO A 86 -10.59 20.43 -5.00
CA PRO A 86 -9.55 20.72 -4.00
C PRO A 86 -9.61 22.12 -3.39
N ASP A 87 -10.14 23.10 -4.13
CA ASP A 87 -10.34 24.49 -3.66
C ASP A 87 -11.56 24.67 -2.74
N GLY A 88 -12.30 23.59 -2.46
CA GLY A 88 -13.51 23.59 -1.64
C GLY A 88 -14.80 23.94 -2.39
N SER A 89 -14.72 24.32 -3.67
CA SER A 89 -15.90 24.58 -4.48
C SER A 89 -16.67 23.29 -4.80
N ALA A 90 -17.99 23.42 -4.96
CA ALA A 90 -18.89 22.30 -5.27
C ALA A 90 -18.88 21.14 -4.25
N ARG A 91 -18.51 21.40 -2.99
CA ARG A 91 -18.67 20.44 -1.91
C ARG A 91 -20.15 20.23 -1.60
N VAL A 92 -20.53 18.97 -1.47
CA VAL A 92 -21.82 18.57 -0.94
C VAL A 92 -21.76 18.59 0.59
N LEU A 93 -22.78 19.20 1.20
CA LEU A 93 -22.86 19.36 2.65
C LEU A 93 -23.54 18.19 3.37
N SER A 94 -24.27 17.36 2.62
CA SER A 94 -24.97 16.19 3.13
C SER A 94 -25.24 15.23 1.98
N GLY A 95 -24.97 13.95 2.18
CA GLY A 95 -25.30 12.91 1.22
C GLY A 95 -24.98 11.52 1.76
N SER A 96 -25.75 10.52 1.34
CA SER A 96 -25.56 9.15 1.79
C SER A 96 -25.21 8.23 0.64
N LEU A 97 -24.38 7.23 0.93
CA LEU A 97 -24.04 6.18 -0.02
C LEU A 97 -24.34 4.82 0.60
N LEU A 98 -25.17 4.05 -0.10
CA LEU A 98 -25.48 2.67 0.21
C LEU A 98 -24.82 1.76 -0.82
N LEU A 99 -24.20 0.68 -0.34
CA LEU A 99 -23.66 -0.39 -1.15
C LEU A 99 -24.35 -1.69 -0.75
N ASN A 100 -25.01 -2.33 -1.70
CA ASN A 100 -25.77 -3.56 -1.49
C ASN A 100 -26.82 -3.45 -0.37
N GLY A 101 -27.37 -2.25 -0.18
CA GLY A 101 -28.34 -1.92 0.87
C GLY A 101 -27.73 -1.59 2.25
N SER A 102 -26.41 -1.67 2.41
CA SER A 102 -25.72 -1.23 3.63
C SER A 102 -25.25 0.21 3.48
N GLU A 103 -25.49 1.05 4.49
CA GLU A 103 -24.92 2.39 4.55
C GLU A 103 -23.40 2.28 4.70
N VAL A 104 -22.68 3.02 3.86
CA VAL A 104 -21.21 3.05 3.80
C VAL A 104 -20.68 4.45 4.04
N ILE A 105 -21.47 5.46 3.64
CA ILE A 105 -21.24 6.86 3.94
C ILE A 105 -22.55 7.42 4.47
N ALA A 106 -22.52 7.93 5.70
CA ALA A 106 -23.66 8.57 6.33
C ALA A 106 -23.78 10.04 5.92
N PRO A 107 -24.98 10.65 5.94
CA PRO A 107 -25.20 12.04 5.54
C PRO A 107 -24.24 13.06 6.16
N ARG A 108 -23.87 12.85 7.42
CA ARG A 108 -23.03 13.77 8.22
C ARG A 108 -21.53 13.57 8.01
N GLU A 109 -21.13 12.53 7.30
CA GLU A 109 -19.72 12.28 6.97
C GLU A 109 -19.25 13.11 5.77
N LEU A 110 -20.20 13.64 4.99
CA LEU A 110 -19.94 14.71 4.04
C LEU A 110 -20.09 16.07 4.73
N GLY A 111 -19.43 17.08 4.17
CA GLY A 111 -19.47 18.43 4.73
C GLY A 111 -18.55 19.39 3.99
N ALA A 112 -18.63 20.67 4.36
CA ALA A 112 -17.86 21.74 3.75
C ALA A 112 -16.34 21.58 3.92
N GLU A 113 -15.87 20.78 4.86
CA GLU A 113 -14.43 20.53 5.14
C GLU A 113 -13.93 19.17 4.64
N VAL A 114 -14.84 18.32 4.16
CA VAL A 114 -14.49 16.96 3.73
C VAL A 114 -14.22 16.97 2.25
N LEU A 115 -12.96 16.79 1.86
CA LEU A 115 -12.55 16.63 0.46
C LEU A 115 -12.62 15.18 0.00
N LEU A 116 -12.26 14.25 0.87
CA LEU A 116 -11.95 12.89 0.49
C LEU A 116 -12.37 11.91 1.57
N LEU A 117 -12.96 10.79 1.17
CA LEU A 117 -13.32 9.71 2.06
C LEU A 117 -12.89 8.38 1.45
N ASP A 118 -12.09 7.62 2.20
CA ASP A 118 -11.68 6.27 1.85
C ASP A 118 -12.26 5.30 2.89
N THR A 119 -13.25 4.51 2.47
CA THR A 119 -13.96 3.60 3.37
C THR A 119 -13.73 2.15 2.93
N PRO A 120 -13.32 1.23 3.82
CA PRO A 120 -13.23 -0.19 3.48
C PRO A 120 -14.63 -0.74 3.20
N VAL A 121 -14.77 -1.53 2.14
CA VAL A 121 -16.07 -2.09 1.72
C VAL A 121 -16.01 -3.58 1.45
N THR A 122 -17.17 -4.23 1.54
CA THR A 122 -17.33 -5.63 1.11
C THR A 122 -18.10 -5.69 -0.20
N LEU A 123 -17.45 -6.23 -1.23
CA LEU A 123 -18.06 -6.43 -2.55
C LEU A 123 -18.61 -7.85 -2.70
N LYS A 124 -19.70 -7.97 -3.46
CA LYS A 124 -20.30 -9.22 -3.94
C LYS A 124 -19.99 -9.39 -5.43
N GLY A 125 -20.36 -10.53 -6.03
CA GLY A 125 -20.19 -10.75 -7.46
C GLY A 125 -20.91 -9.70 -8.32
N THR A 126 -22.09 -9.28 -7.90
CA THR A 126 -22.82 -8.12 -8.44
C THR A 126 -23.15 -7.19 -7.29
N ASN A 127 -22.90 -5.90 -7.49
CA ASN A 127 -23.06 -4.85 -6.51
C ASN A 127 -24.04 -3.78 -6.99
N LEU A 128 -24.85 -3.28 -6.07
CA LEU A 128 -25.71 -2.12 -6.29
C LEU A 128 -25.22 -0.97 -5.42
N LEU A 129 -24.86 0.15 -6.05
CA LEU A 129 -24.51 1.40 -5.39
C LEU A 129 -25.67 2.39 -5.53
N ALA A 130 -26.08 2.98 -4.42
CA ALA A 130 -27.11 4.01 -4.37
C ALA A 130 -26.57 5.25 -3.62
N LEU A 131 -26.41 6.35 -4.34
CA LEU A 131 -25.94 7.63 -3.81
C LEU A 131 -27.14 8.58 -3.72
N THR A 132 -27.32 9.26 -2.59
CA THR A 132 -28.31 10.33 -2.43
C THR A 132 -27.62 11.62 -2.05
N LEU A 133 -27.83 12.68 -2.84
CA LEU A 133 -27.29 14.03 -2.64
C LEU A 133 -28.43 15.03 -2.43
#